data_AF-A0A9X8Y878-F1
#
_entry.id   AF-A0A9X8Y878-F1
#
_cell.length_a   1.000
_cell.length_b   1.000
_cell.length_c   1.000
_cell.angle_alpha   90.00
_cell.angle_beta   90.00
_cell.angle_gamma   90.00
#
_symmetry.space_group_name_H-M   'P 1'
#
loop_
_entity.id
_entity.type
_entity.pdbx_description
1 polymer ?
#
loop_
_entity_poly.entity_id
_entity_poly.type
_entity_poly.pdbx_seq_one_letter_code
_entity_poly.pdbx_strand_id
1 'polypeptide(L)' 'MSKDIKQKILDELDSRISRLEEHENDEKPADNQYSELNHALSHAIGRPLMTELRDVRDFVERL' A
#
# COMPACT_ATOMS: atom_id res chain seq x y z
N MET A 1 -20.22 -3.75 18.92
CA MET A 1 -18.76 -3.92 19.10
C MET A 1 -18.10 -4.59 17.89
N SER A 2 -18.48 -5.81 17.47
CA SER A 2 -17.83 -6.49 16.33
C SER A 2 -17.87 -5.70 15.01
N LYS A 3 -19.03 -5.16 14.60
CA LYS A 3 -19.13 -4.29 13.41
C LYS A 3 -18.23 -3.04 13.46
N ASP A 4 -18.05 -2.49 14.66
CA ASP A 4 -17.22 -1.28 14.87
C ASP A 4 -15.72 -1.59 14.79
N ILE A 5 -15.31 -2.80 15.21
CA ILE A 5 -13.92 -3.26 15.07
C ILE A 5 -13.62 -3.62 13.61
N LYS A 6 -14.53 -4.32 12.93
CA LYS A 6 -14.38 -4.66 11.51
C LYS A 6 -14.18 -3.39 10.67
N GLN A 7 -15.03 -2.38 10.86
CA GLN A 7 -14.92 -1.13 10.11
C GLN A 7 -13.59 -0.43 10.36
N LYS A 8 -13.13 -0.34 11.61
CA LYS A 8 -11.81 0.26 11.94
C LYS A 8 -10.64 -0.45 11.28
N ILE A 9 -10.70 -1.78 11.14
CA ILE A 9 -9.67 -2.56 10.44
C ILE A 9 -9.68 -2.23 8.95
N LEU A 10 -10.88 -2.18 8.33
CA LEU A 10 -11.03 -1.84 6.92
C LEU A 10 -10.54 -0.41 6.63
N ASP A 11 -10.91 0.55 7.48
CA ASP A 11 -10.49 1.96 7.32
C ASP A 11 -8.96 2.11 7.39
N GLU A 12 -8.30 1.38 8.30
CA GLU A 12 -6.83 1.40 8.41
C GLU A 12 -6.16 0.72 7.20
N LEU A 13 -6.73 -0.39 6.69
CA LEU A 13 -6.22 -1.06 5.49
C LEU A 13 -6.36 -0.17 4.26
N ASP A 14 -7.52 0.49 4.08
CA ASP A 14 -7.76 1.45 3.01
C ASP A 14 -6.78 2.63 3.11
N SER A 15 -6.57 3.18 4.31
CA SER A 15 -5.58 4.24 4.55
C SER A 15 -4.15 3.83 4.18
N ARG A 16 -3.75 2.58 4.43
CA ARG A 16 -2.41 2.07 4.07
C ARG A 16 -2.26 1.88 2.57
N ILE A 17 -3.29 1.35 1.92
CA ILE A 17 -3.34 1.19 0.47
C ILE A 17 -3.19 2.56 -0.20
N SER A 18 -3.98 3.56 0.20
CA SER A 18 -3.89 4.91 -0.36
C SER A 18 -2.52 5.55 -0.21
N ARG A 19 -1.87 5.43 0.97
CA ARG A 19 -0.50 5.94 1.16
C ARG A 19 0.51 5.25 0.22
N LEU A 20 0.37 3.95 0.00
CA LEU A 20 1.26 3.23 -0.92
C LEU A 20 0.99 3.62 -2.38
N GLU A 21 -0.26 3.92 -2.76
CA GLU A 21 -0.62 4.38 -4.10
C GLU A 21 -0.08 5.80 -4.35
N GLU A 22 -0.15 6.68 -3.35
CA GLU A 22 0.49 8.01 -3.40
C GLU A 22 2.01 7.88 -3.60
N HIS A 23 2.66 6.98 -2.85
CA HIS A 23 4.10 6.74 -2.99
C HIS A 23 4.52 6.09 -4.32
N GLU A 24 3.63 5.35 -5.00
CA GLU A 24 3.89 4.81 -6.35
C GLU A 24 3.89 5.94 -7.40
N ASN A 25 3.09 6.98 -7.18
CA ASN A 25 2.91 8.11 -8.10
C ASN A 25 3.82 9.32 -7.78
N ASP A 26 4.54 9.31 -6.65
CA ASP A 26 5.56 10.31 -6.33
C ASP A 26 6.70 10.25 -7.36
N GLU A 27 6.73 11.20 -8.30
CA GLU A 27 7.88 11.42 -9.17
C GLU A 27 9.10 11.79 -8.33
N LYS A 28 9.98 10.82 -8.08
CA LYS A 28 11.27 11.08 -7.45
C LYS A 28 12.24 11.61 -8.53
N PRO A 29 12.92 12.73 -8.30
CA PRO A 29 14.00 13.18 -9.18
C PRO A 29 15.02 12.07 -9.35
N ALA A 30 15.24 11.63 -10.59
CA ALA A 30 16.29 10.68 -10.95
C ALA A 30 17.64 11.41 -11.02
N ASP A 31 18.07 11.99 -9.90
CA ASP A 31 19.27 12.84 -9.84
C ASP A 31 20.58 12.03 -9.74
N ASN A 32 20.50 10.70 -9.53
CA ASN A 32 21.64 9.79 -9.55
C ASN A 32 21.23 8.30 -9.61
N GLN A 33 22.21 7.41 -9.87
CA GLN A 33 22.04 5.95 -9.87
C GLN A 33 21.39 5.35 -8.61
N TYR A 34 21.55 5.98 -7.44
CA TYR A 34 20.90 5.51 -6.20
C TYR A 34 19.42 5.88 -6.15
N SER A 35 19.03 7.03 -6.71
CA SER A 35 17.63 7.41 -6.87
C SER A 35 16.89 6.49 -7.85
N GLU A 36 17.53 6.11 -8.95
CA GLU A 36 16.99 5.12 -9.90
C GLU A 36 16.83 3.74 -9.24
N LEU A 37 17.85 3.29 -8.49
CA LEU A 37 17.78 2.03 -7.74
C LEU A 37 16.67 2.06 -6.69
N ASN A 38 16.56 3.16 -5.92
CA ASN A 38 15.50 3.31 -4.92
C ASN A 38 14.12 3.34 -5.56
N HIS A 39 13.97 3.95 -6.73
CA HIS A 39 12.72 3.95 -7.49
C HIS A 39 12.36 2.53 -7.96
N ALA A 40 13.30 1.82 -8.58
CA ALA A 40 13.10 0.43 -9.02
C ALA A 40 12.77 -0.51 -7.84
N LEU A 41 13.47 -0.35 -6.71
CA LEU A 41 13.23 -1.12 -5.49
C LEU A 41 11.85 -0.81 -4.88
N SER A 42 11.45 0.47 -4.88
CA SER A 42 10.12 0.90 -4.39
C SER A 42 9.01 0.25 -5.22
N HIS A 43 9.15 0.16 -6.55
CA HIS A 43 8.20 -0.53 -7.41
C HIS A 43 8.19 -2.04 -7.19
N ALA A 44 9.37 -2.65 -7.11
CA ALA A 44 9.52 -4.09 -6.94
C ALA A 44 8.92 -4.61 -5.63
N ILE A 45 8.98 -3.81 -4.55
CA ILE A 45 8.43 -4.14 -3.24
C ILE A 45 6.99 -3.64 -3.08
N GLY A 46 6.71 -2.43 -3.57
CA GLY A 46 5.42 -1.75 -3.39
C GLY A 46 4.26 -2.49 -4.03
N ARG A 47 4.45 -3.02 -5.25
CA ARG A 47 3.39 -3.76 -5.96
C ARG A 47 2.96 -5.05 -5.25
N PRO A 48 3.87 -5.97 -4.86
CA PRO A 48 3.50 -7.14 -4.05
C PRO A 48 2.83 -6.76 -2.74
N LEU A 49 3.36 -5.77 -2.02
CA LEU A 49 2.79 -5.32 -0.74
C LEU A 49 1.37 -4.79 -0.91
N MET A 50 1.10 -4.06 -2.00
CA MET A 50 -0.24 -3.58 -2.34
C MET A 50 -1.23 -4.73 -2.55
N THR A 51 -0.82 -5.75 -3.29
CA THR A 51 -1.64 -6.95 -3.54
C THR A 51 -1.99 -7.64 -2.22
N GLU A 52 -1.00 -7.90 -1.37
CA GLU A 52 -1.22 -8.57 -0.08
C GLU A 52 -2.16 -7.75 0.84
N LEU A 53 -2.03 -6.42 0.87
CA LEU A 53 -2.92 -5.56 1.66
C LEU A 53 -4.37 -5.57 1.13
N ARG A 54 -4.56 -5.59 -0.19
CA ARG A 54 -5.89 -5.73 -0.80
C ARG A 54 -6.50 -7.10 -0.51
N ASP A 55 -5.72 -8.17 -0.56
CA ASP A 55 -6.19 -9.52 -0.24
C ASP A 55 -6.63 -9.64 1.23
N VAL A 56 -5.86 -9.04 2.16
CA VAL A 56 -6.24 -8.99 3.58
C VAL A 56 -7.51 -8.16 3.79
N ARG A 57 -7.63 -7.01 3.13
CA ARG A 57 -8.84 -6.18 3.18
C ARG A 57 -10.06 -6.96 2.69
N ASP A 58 -9.96 -7.62 1.55
CA ASP A 58 -11.05 -8.40 0.96
C ASP A 58 -11.40 -9.63 1.79
N PHE A 59 -10.43 -10.23 2.48
CA PHE A 59 -10.70 -11.25 3.48
C PHE A 59 -11.53 -10.69 4.65
N VAL A 60 -11.10 -9.57 5.24
CA VAL A 60 -11.81 -8.95 6.38
C VAL A 60 -13.22 -8.50 5.99
N GLU A 61 -13.40 -7.97 4.78
CA GLU A 61 -14.72 -7.57 4.26
C GLU A 61 -15.70 -8.74 4.18
N ARG A 62 -15.21 -9.96 3.96
CA ARG A 62 -16.02 -11.19 3.89
C ARG A 62 -16.38 -11.81 5.25
N LEU A 63 -15.74 -11.37 6.35
CA LEU A 63 -16.02 -11.84 7.72
C LEU A 63 -17.27 -11.17 8.33
#